data_AF-A0A2D4MN48-F1
#
_entry.id   AF-A0A2D4MN48-F1
#
_cell.length_a   1.000
_cell.length_b   1.000
_cell.length_c   1.000
_cell.angle_alpha   90.00
_cell.angle_beta   90.00
_cell.angle_gamma   90.00
#
_symmetry.space_group_name_H-M   'P 1'
#
loop_
_entity.id
_entity.type
_entity.pdbx_description
1 polymer ?
#
loop_
_entity_poly.entity_id
_entity_poly.type
_entity_poly.pdbx_seq_one_letter_code
_entity_poly.pdbx_strand_id
1 'polypeptide(L)'
;CVVVILSHGCKSYHLQIPGAIFGTDGQRIPVQKVVSYFNGSHCLSLRGKPKLFFIQACGGEEKDEGFEMEADTPPGRREGKAVESDATPMPGPGDSDELDATASLPTDSDILVCYSTSPGYVSWRDTHSGSWFIEALDQVLAEYAHQE
;
A
#
# COMPACT_ATOMS: atom_id res chain seq x y z
N CYS A 1 -5.47 10.97 -6.33
CA CYS A 1 -4.24 10.93 -7.17
C CYS A 1 -3.78 9.49 -7.24
N VAL A 2 -3.41 8.99 -8.42
CA VAL A 2 -2.90 7.62 -8.59
C VAL A 2 -1.55 7.69 -9.30
N VAL A 3 -0.55 7.02 -8.75
CA VAL A 3 0.80 6.90 -9.32
C VAL A 3 1.13 5.43 -9.47
N VAL A 4 1.39 4.97 -10.69
CA VAL A 4 1.77 3.59 -10.99
C VAL A 4 3.20 3.59 -11.51
N ILE A 5 4.07 2.76 -10.92
CA ILE A 5 5.48 2.65 -11.31
C ILE A 5 5.79 1.19 -11.62
N LEU A 6 6.26 0.94 -12.85
CA LEU A 6 6.71 -0.37 -13.32
C LEU A 6 8.21 -0.26 -13.65
N SER A 7 9.09 -0.79 -12.79
CA SER A 7 10.54 -0.74 -13.01
C SER A 7 11.27 -1.91 -12.32
N HIS A 8 12.58 -1.96 -12.47
CA HIS A 8 13.43 -2.70 -11.54
C HIS A 8 13.42 -2.02 -10.17
N GLY A 9 13.65 -2.81 -9.13
CA GLY A 9 13.76 -2.31 -7.77
C GLY A 9 14.82 -3.05 -6.98
N CYS A 10 15.14 -2.50 -5.82
CA CYS A 10 16.03 -3.12 -4.87
C CYS A 10 15.65 -2.76 -3.43
N LYS A 11 16.23 -3.50 -2.49
CA LYS A 11 16.15 -3.17 -1.07
C LYS A 11 16.84 -1.83 -0.82
N SER A 12 16.20 -0.99 -0.02
CA SER A 12 16.75 0.31 0.39
C SER A 12 16.50 0.54 1.87
N TYR A 13 17.48 1.14 2.56
CA TYR A 13 17.30 1.62 3.93
C TYR A 13 16.27 2.74 3.92
N HIS A 14 15.30 2.65 4.82
CA HIS A 14 14.17 3.56 4.90
C HIS A 14 13.77 3.75 6.36
N LEU A 15 13.12 4.89 6.64
CA LEU A 15 12.56 5.17 7.96
C LEU A 15 11.08 4.79 8.02
N GLN A 16 10.36 4.92 6.90
CA GLN A 16 8.90 4.73 6.85
C GLN A 16 8.48 3.86 5.66
N ILE A 17 9.01 4.15 4.46
CA ILE A 17 8.52 3.54 3.21
C ILE A 17 9.65 2.74 2.54
N PRO A 18 9.53 1.40 2.46
CA PRO A 18 10.59 0.52 1.94
C PRO A 18 10.83 0.65 0.44
N GLY A 19 12.02 0.19 0.05
CA GLY A 19 12.37 -0.08 -1.35
C GLY A 19 12.83 1.15 -2.13
N ALA A 20 13.46 0.85 -3.26
CA ALA A 20 13.84 1.82 -4.27
C ALA A 20 13.52 1.30 -5.66
N ILE A 21 13.29 2.21 -6.59
CA ILE A 21 13.07 1.96 -8.01
C ILE A 21 14.28 2.45 -8.81
N PHE A 22 14.55 1.83 -9.96
CA PHE A 22 15.59 2.30 -10.88
C PHE A 22 15.03 3.19 -11.98
N GLY A 23 15.78 4.25 -12.30
CA GLY A 23 15.63 4.99 -13.55
C GLY A 23 16.31 4.27 -14.72
N THR A 24 16.04 4.72 -15.95
CA THR A 24 16.69 4.19 -17.16
C THR A 24 18.19 4.49 -17.21
N ASP A 25 18.65 5.47 -16.43
CA ASP A 25 20.05 5.81 -16.20
C ASP A 25 20.75 4.85 -15.22
N GLY A 26 20.03 3.86 -14.70
CA GLY A 26 20.52 2.92 -13.68
C GLY A 26 20.62 3.55 -12.28
N GLN A 27 20.16 4.78 -12.08
CA GLN A 27 20.18 5.42 -10.77
C GLN A 27 18.99 5.00 -9.94
N ARG A 28 19.21 4.80 -8.64
CA ARG A 28 18.18 4.39 -7.69
C ARG A 28 17.45 5.60 -7.09
N ILE A 29 16.13 5.49 -6.99
CA ILE A 29 15.27 6.49 -6.35
C ILE A 29 14.50 5.80 -5.22
N PRO A 30 14.68 6.19 -3.96
CA PRO A 30 13.91 5.65 -2.85
C PRO A 30 12.41 5.91 -3.05
N VAL A 31 11.56 4.91 -2.79
CA VAL A 31 10.10 5.08 -2.91
C VAL A 31 9.61 6.16 -1.95
N GLN A 32 10.18 6.23 -0.75
CA GLN A 32 9.91 7.31 0.23
C GLN A 32 10.11 8.71 -0.38
N LYS A 33 11.13 8.89 -1.22
CA LYS A 33 11.37 10.17 -1.89
C LYS A 33 10.25 10.49 -2.88
N VAL A 34 9.81 9.52 -3.67
CA VAL A 34 8.69 9.71 -4.61
C VAL A 34 7.42 10.09 -3.86
N VAL A 35 7.07 9.37 -2.81
CA VAL A 35 5.87 9.62 -2.00
C VAL A 35 5.92 10.99 -1.35
N SER A 36 7.10 11.42 -0.86
CA SER A 36 7.26 12.73 -0.22
C SER A 36 6.86 13.92 -1.10
N TYR A 37 6.96 13.81 -2.43
CA TYR A 37 6.53 14.88 -3.34
C TYR A 37 5.03 15.15 -3.30
N PHE A 38 4.24 14.20 -2.82
CA PHE A 38 2.77 14.28 -2.77
C PHE A 38 2.23 14.51 -1.36
N ASN A 39 3.10 14.62 -0.35
CA ASN A 39 2.65 14.85 1.02
C ASN A 39 2.07 16.26 1.21
N GLY A 40 1.43 16.49 2.35
CA GLY A 40 0.77 17.75 2.66
C GLY A 40 1.70 18.97 2.68
N SER A 41 3.02 18.79 2.89
CA SER A 41 3.97 19.91 2.84
C SER A 41 4.37 20.29 1.42
N HIS A 42 4.45 19.32 0.50
CA HIS A 42 4.94 19.55 -0.86
C HIS A 42 3.82 19.69 -1.90
N CYS A 43 2.65 19.10 -1.66
CA CYS A 43 1.52 19.13 -2.59
C CYS A 43 0.23 19.61 -1.92
N LEU A 44 0.10 20.94 -1.81
CA LEU A 44 -1.05 21.59 -1.14
C LEU A 44 -2.40 21.21 -1.75
N SER A 45 -2.45 21.01 -3.07
CA SER A 45 -3.68 20.70 -3.81
C SER A 45 -4.22 19.28 -3.56
N LEU A 46 -3.41 18.40 -2.96
CA LEU A 46 -3.74 17.01 -2.61
C LEU A 46 -3.88 16.76 -1.11
N ARG A 47 -3.93 17.82 -0.28
CA ARG A 47 -4.29 17.71 1.15
C ARG A 47 -5.73 17.24 1.29
N GLY A 48 -5.99 16.30 2.20
CA GLY A 48 -7.32 15.72 2.43
C GLY A 48 -7.85 14.91 1.25
N LYS A 49 -6.96 14.47 0.33
CA LYS A 49 -7.33 13.70 -0.86
C LYS A 49 -6.50 12.41 -0.93
N PRO A 50 -7.11 11.27 -1.27
CA PRO A 50 -6.40 9.99 -1.35
C PRO A 50 -5.31 10.01 -2.42
N LYS A 51 -4.15 9.49 -2.05
CA LYS A 51 -2.93 9.37 -2.86
C LYS A 51 -2.50 7.91 -2.88
N LEU A 52 -2.78 7.23 -3.99
CA LEU A 52 -2.53 5.80 -4.15
C LEU A 52 -1.27 5.60 -4.99
N PHE A 53 -0.35 4.78 -4.49
CA PHE A 53 0.88 4.41 -5.18
C PHE A 53 0.90 2.90 -5.41
N PHE A 54 1.07 2.47 -6.66
CA PHE A 54 1.20 1.06 -7.02
C PHE A 54 2.62 0.83 -7.54
N ILE A 55 3.44 0.12 -6.77
CA ILE A 55 4.86 -0.08 -7.01
C ILE A 55 5.09 -1.52 -7.47
N GLN A 56 5.18 -1.71 -8.78
CA GLN A 56 5.67 -2.93 -9.40
C GLN A 56 7.18 -2.84 -9.56
N ALA A 57 7.90 -3.35 -8.55
CA ALA A 57 9.35 -3.43 -8.55
C ALA A 57 9.80 -4.50 -7.55
N CYS A 58 11.00 -5.09 -7.74
CA CYS A 58 11.55 -6.02 -6.77
C CYS A 58 11.84 -5.31 -5.43
N GLY A 59 11.41 -5.91 -4.32
CA GLY A 59 11.72 -5.43 -2.97
C GLY A 59 13.12 -5.86 -2.48
N GLY A 60 13.73 -6.82 -3.17
CA GLY A 60 15.08 -7.33 -2.96
C GLY A 60 15.39 -8.49 -3.91
N GLU A 61 16.36 -9.32 -3.54
CA GLU A 61 16.87 -10.41 -4.37
C GLU A 61 16.44 -11.80 -3.87
N GLU A 62 15.77 -11.87 -2.72
CA GLU A 62 15.35 -13.13 -2.11
C GLU A 62 14.14 -13.71 -2.87
N LYS A 63 14.18 -15.01 -3.14
CA LYS A 63 13.05 -15.75 -3.71
C LYS A 63 12.37 -16.48 -2.56
N ASP A 64 11.10 -16.19 -2.34
CA ASP A 64 10.29 -16.91 -1.36
C ASP A 64 9.90 -18.28 -1.94
N GLU A 65 10.34 -19.36 -1.31
CA GLU A 65 9.95 -20.73 -1.68
C GLU A 65 8.63 -21.16 -1.02
N GLY A 66 8.12 -20.36 -0.09
CA GLY A 66 6.92 -20.65 0.68
C GLY A 66 7.09 -21.82 1.65
N PHE A 67 5.97 -22.33 2.16
CA PHE A 67 5.91 -23.54 2.97
C PHE A 67 4.63 -24.33 2.64
N GLU A 68 4.65 -25.64 2.84
CA GLU A 68 3.49 -26.49 2.58
C GLU A 68 2.41 -26.27 3.64
N MET A 69 1.15 -26.12 3.20
CA MET A 69 -0.02 -26.03 4.06
C MET A 69 -0.98 -27.17 3.72
N GLU A 70 -1.37 -27.93 4.75
CA GLU A 70 -2.47 -28.91 4.64
C GLU A 70 -3.76 -28.17 4.26
N ALA A 71 -4.39 -28.59 3.17
CA ALA A 71 -5.65 -28.00 2.74
C ALA A 71 -6.76 -28.39 3.73
N ASP A 72 -7.24 -27.44 4.54
CA ASP A 72 -8.40 -27.63 5.39
C ASP A 72 -9.61 -28.04 4.53
N THR A 73 -9.91 -29.33 4.52
CA THR A 73 -11.11 -29.88 3.90
C THR A 73 -12.26 -29.71 4.91
N PRO A 74 -13.36 -29.01 4.60
CA PRO A 74 -14.39 -28.75 5.60
C PRO A 74 -15.27 -30.00 5.80
N PRO A 75 -15.63 -30.32 7.05
CA PRO A 75 -17.03 -30.12 7.41
C PRO A 75 -17.22 -29.62 8.85
N GLY A 76 -18.16 -28.69 9.03
CA GLY A 76 -18.79 -28.43 10.32
C GLY A 76 -18.69 -26.98 10.76
N ARG A 77 -19.82 -26.29 10.70
CA ARG A 77 -20.09 -24.98 11.32
C ARG A 77 -19.44 -24.92 12.71
N ARG A 78 -18.51 -23.97 12.90
CA ARG A 78 -18.18 -23.46 14.22
C ARG A 78 -18.72 -22.05 14.33
N GLU A 79 -19.55 -21.90 15.34
CA GLU A 79 -20.34 -20.74 15.70
C GLU A 79 -19.45 -19.53 16.00
N GLY A 80 -20.07 -18.36 15.84
CA GLY A 80 -19.43 -17.05 15.78
C GLY A 80 -18.46 -16.76 16.91
N LYS A 81 -17.28 -16.27 16.52
CA LYS A 81 -16.50 -15.34 17.33
C LYS A 81 -16.72 -13.95 16.75
N ALA A 82 -17.31 -13.07 17.56
CA ALA A 82 -17.57 -11.68 17.22
C ALA A 82 -16.27 -11.02 16.74
N VAL A 83 -16.36 -10.26 15.65
CA VAL A 83 -15.32 -9.35 15.19
C VAL A 83 -15.22 -8.25 16.24
N GLU A 84 -14.15 -8.24 17.03
CA GLU A 84 -13.84 -7.11 17.89
C GLU A 84 -13.25 -5.99 17.02
N SER A 85 -13.80 -4.79 17.15
CA SER A 85 -13.28 -3.58 16.50
C SER A 85 -12.16 -3.01 17.35
N ASP A 86 -10.96 -2.86 16.78
CA ASP A 86 -9.76 -2.34 17.45
C ASP A 86 -9.85 -0.85 17.85
N ALA A 87 -10.96 -0.19 17.53
CA ALA A 87 -11.19 1.22 17.81
C ALA A 87 -12.46 1.42 18.65
N THR A 88 -12.27 1.70 19.94
CA THR A 88 -13.28 2.34 20.79
C THR A 88 -12.93 3.83 20.92
N PRO A 89 -13.76 4.76 20.43
CA PRO A 89 -13.65 6.16 20.81
C PRO A 89 -13.97 6.26 22.31
N MET A 90 -13.03 6.76 23.11
CA MET A 90 -13.30 7.09 24.51
C MET A 90 -14.20 8.34 24.53
N PRO A 91 -15.42 8.30 25.09
CA PRO A 91 -16.17 9.52 25.36
C PRO A 91 -15.53 10.18 26.59
N GLY A 92 -14.65 11.16 26.34
CA GLY A 92 -14.25 12.11 27.37
C GLY A 92 -15.44 13.02 27.71
N PRO A 93 -15.66 13.38 28.98
CA PRO A 93 -16.72 14.30 29.36
C PRO A 93 -16.31 15.73 28.99
N GLY A 94 -16.98 16.32 28.01
CA GLY A 94 -16.82 17.74 27.69
C GLY A 94 -17.29 18.10 26.29
N ASP A 95 -18.61 18.19 26.09
CA ASP A 95 -19.20 18.98 25.00
C ASP A 95 -18.90 20.46 25.27
N SER A 96 -17.77 20.92 24.76
CA SER A 96 -17.65 22.26 24.22
C SER A 96 -17.12 22.08 22.82
N ASP A 97 -18.01 22.13 21.83
CA ASP A 97 -17.65 22.28 20.43
C ASP A 97 -16.81 23.56 20.29
N GLU A 98 -15.49 23.44 20.42
CA GLU A 98 -14.59 24.49 19.96
C GLU A 98 -14.70 24.53 18.44
N LEU A 99 -15.42 25.54 17.95
CA LEU A 99 -15.52 25.96 16.55
C LEU A 99 -14.15 26.36 15.93
N ASP A 100 -13.05 26.11 16.64
CA ASP A 100 -11.67 26.43 16.26
C ASP A 100 -10.72 25.22 16.30
N ALA A 101 -11.27 24.00 16.30
CA ALA A 101 -10.46 22.83 15.96
C ALA A 101 -10.06 22.93 14.49
N THR A 102 -8.99 23.68 14.18
CA THR A 102 -8.31 23.56 12.90
C THR A 102 -7.98 22.09 12.72
N ALA A 103 -8.69 21.40 11.82
CA ALA A 103 -8.46 19.98 11.57
C ALA A 103 -7.03 19.83 11.02
N SER A 104 -6.07 19.58 11.90
CA SER A 104 -4.67 19.44 11.52
C SER A 104 -4.45 18.01 11.06
N LEU A 105 -4.42 17.81 9.74
CA LEU A 105 -4.00 16.53 9.19
C LEU A 105 -2.47 16.38 9.32
N PRO A 106 -1.96 15.17 9.63
CA PRO A 106 -0.54 14.88 9.53
C PRO A 106 0.01 15.16 8.12
N THR A 107 1.31 15.44 8.02
CA THR A 107 1.97 15.71 6.74
C THR A 107 1.79 14.57 5.74
N ASP A 108 1.93 13.32 6.18
CA ASP A 108 1.78 12.12 5.36
C ASP A 108 0.36 11.52 5.45
N SER A 109 -0.65 12.37 5.39
CA SER A 109 -2.08 11.98 5.40
C SER A 109 -2.56 11.46 4.04
N ASP A 110 -3.52 10.54 4.08
CA ASP A 110 -4.24 9.99 2.92
C ASP A 110 -3.32 9.31 1.88
N ILE A 111 -2.27 8.61 2.33
CA ILE A 111 -1.32 7.89 1.47
C ILE A 111 -1.51 6.39 1.62
N LEU A 112 -1.67 5.70 0.49
CA LEU A 112 -1.59 4.24 0.40
C LEU A 112 -0.47 3.86 -0.57
N VAL A 113 0.45 3.01 -0.13
CA VAL A 113 1.51 2.45 -0.98
C VAL A 113 1.35 0.94 -1.06
N CYS A 114 1.00 0.46 -2.25
CA CYS A 114 0.85 -0.95 -2.57
C CYS A 114 2.11 -1.46 -3.26
N TYR A 115 2.68 -2.54 -2.74
CA TYR A 115 3.87 -3.20 -3.31
C TYR A 115 3.47 -4.52 -3.97
N SER A 116 4.12 -4.84 -5.08
CA SER A 116 3.93 -6.11 -5.81
C SER A 116 4.56 -7.33 -5.14
N THR A 117 5.35 -7.11 -4.09
CA THR A 117 6.03 -8.16 -3.32
C THR A 117 6.40 -7.63 -1.93
N SER A 118 6.57 -8.53 -0.97
CA SER A 118 7.03 -8.17 0.37
C SER A 118 8.45 -7.58 0.32
N PRO A 119 8.78 -6.60 1.19
CA PRO A 119 10.14 -6.05 1.24
C PRO A 119 11.20 -7.15 1.40
N GLY A 120 12.25 -7.11 0.56
CA GLY A 120 13.30 -8.13 0.51
C GLY A 120 13.14 -9.17 -0.60
N TYR A 121 11.93 -9.37 -1.11
CA TYR A 121 11.65 -10.43 -2.09
C TYR A 121 11.60 -9.93 -3.54
N VAL A 122 11.77 -10.87 -4.47
CA VAL A 122 11.61 -10.65 -5.91
C VAL A 122 10.12 -10.45 -6.25
N SER A 123 9.85 -9.62 -7.25
CA SER A 123 8.53 -9.51 -7.87
C SER A 123 8.54 -10.20 -9.24
N TRP A 124 7.55 -11.06 -9.47
CA TRP A 124 7.50 -11.94 -10.64
C TRP A 124 6.77 -11.31 -11.82
N ARG A 125 7.26 -11.62 -13.02
CA ARG A 125 6.68 -11.18 -14.29
C ARG A 125 6.86 -12.25 -15.34
N ASP A 126 5.77 -12.57 -16.02
CA ASP A 126 5.79 -13.37 -17.25
C ASP A 126 6.00 -12.47 -18.47
N THR A 127 6.71 -12.97 -19.48
CA THR A 127 7.04 -12.20 -20.69
C THR A 127 5.88 -12.05 -21.67
N HIS A 128 4.87 -12.92 -21.59
CA HIS A 128 3.69 -12.92 -22.44
C HIS A 128 2.45 -12.37 -21.73
N SER A 129 2.18 -12.76 -20.48
CA SER A 129 0.99 -12.29 -19.74
C SER A 129 1.21 -10.99 -18.95
N GLY A 130 2.46 -10.69 -18.56
CA GLY A 130 2.81 -9.49 -17.82
C GLY A 130 3.13 -9.74 -16.34
N SER A 131 3.08 -8.69 -15.52
CA SER A 131 3.32 -8.83 -14.06
C SER A 131 2.09 -9.43 -13.40
N TRP A 132 2.29 -10.43 -12.53
CA TRP A 132 1.20 -11.04 -11.76
C TRP A 132 0.44 -10.01 -10.92
N PHE A 133 1.16 -9.06 -10.29
CA PHE A 133 0.53 -8.04 -9.46
C PHE A 133 -0.36 -7.11 -10.29
N ILE A 134 0.12 -6.67 -11.46
CA ILE A 134 -0.63 -5.74 -12.30
C ILE A 134 -1.80 -6.44 -12.99
N GLU A 135 -1.61 -7.69 -13.42
CA GLU A 135 -2.67 -8.51 -14.00
C GLU A 135 -3.80 -8.74 -12.99
N ALA A 136 -3.48 -9.15 -11.76
CA ALA A 136 -4.46 -9.33 -10.70
C ALA A 136 -5.14 -8.00 -10.31
N LEU A 137 -4.37 -6.91 -10.22
CA LEU A 137 -4.91 -5.58 -9.92
C LEU A 137 -5.92 -5.14 -10.98
N ASP A 138 -5.59 -5.30 -12.26
CA ASP A 138 -6.47 -4.95 -13.37
C ASP A 138 -7.76 -5.77 -13.35
N GLN A 139 -7.65 -7.10 -13.14
CA GLN A 139 -8.81 -7.99 -13.04
C GLN A 139 -9.75 -7.60 -11.89
N VAL A 140 -9.21 -7.40 -10.70
CA VAL A 140 -10.00 -7.02 -9.52
C VAL A 140 -10.65 -5.65 -9.70
N LEU A 141 -9.92 -4.67 -10.25
CA LEU A 141 -10.49 -3.36 -10.51
C LEU A 141 -11.58 -3.42 -11.59
N ALA A 142 -11.38 -4.18 -12.66
CA ALA A 142 -12.38 -4.35 -13.72
C ALA A 142 -13.68 -4.98 -13.19
N GLU A 143 -13.57 -5.95 -12.29
CA GLU A 143 -14.71 -6.68 -11.75
C GLU A 143 -15.43 -5.91 -10.63
N TYR A 144 -14.70 -5.21 -9.76
CA TYR A 144 -15.27 -4.67 -8.51
C TYR A 144 -15.28 -3.15 -8.40
N ALA A 145 -14.57 -2.37 -9.24
CA ALA A 145 -14.46 -0.92 -9.04
C ALA A 145 -15.78 -0.13 -9.19
N HIS A 146 -16.82 -0.74 -9.77
CA HIS A 146 -18.14 -0.13 -9.92
C HIS A 146 -19.11 -0.47 -8.76
N GLN A 147 -18.70 -1.36 -7.86
CA GLN A 147 -19.49 -1.77 -6.70
C GLN A 147 -19.20 -0.79 -5.56
N GLU A 148 -20.25 -0.18 -5.01
CA GLU A 148 -20.18 0.71 -3.84
C GLU A 148 -20.18 -0.07 -2.53
#